data_AF-A0A2G1YC95-F1
#
_entry.id   AF-A0A2G1YC95-F1
#
_cell.length_a   1.000
_cell.length_b   1.000
_cell.length_c   1.000
_cell.angle_alpha   90.00
_cell.angle_beta   90.00
_cell.angle_gamma   90.00
#
_symmetry.space_group_name_H-M   'P 1'
#
loop_
_entity.id
_entity.type
_entity.pdbx_description
1 polymer ?
#
loop_
_entity_poly.entity_id
_entity_poly.type
_entity_poly.pdbx_seq_one_letter_code
_entity_poly.pdbx_strand_id
1 'polypeptide(L)' 'MRYPSETKLIIDMGKIYVKNQETCKLAKAKPETVQFLLNYSKSLKIIKAKGITFENNMN' A
#
# COMPACT_ATOMS: atom_id res chain seq x y z
N MET A 1 18.06 36.69 -0.75
CA MET A 1 17.12 35.58 -0.47
C MET A 1 17.22 35.25 1.02
N ARG A 2 16.16 35.45 1.82
CA ARG A 2 16.22 35.26 3.28
C ARG A 2 15.70 33.86 3.61
N TYR A 3 16.58 32.98 4.09
CA TYR A 3 16.18 31.63 4.48
C TYR A 3 15.27 31.68 5.71
N PRO A 4 14.23 30.84 5.78
CA PRO A 4 13.41 30.71 6.98
C PRO A 4 14.28 30.29 8.16
N SER A 5 13.99 30.83 9.35
CA SER A 5 14.62 30.38 10.59
C SER A 5 14.28 28.91 10.84
N GLU A 6 15.18 28.22 11.53
CA GLU A 6 15.04 26.80 11.91
C GLU A 6 13.69 26.53 12.62
N THR A 7 13.28 27.45 13.50
CA THR A 7 11.98 27.40 14.19
C THR A 7 10.81 27.37 13.21
N LYS A 8 10.88 28.12 12.12
CA LYS A 8 9.83 28.16 11.09
C LYS A 8 9.77 26.85 10.31
N LEU A 9 10.93 26.27 9.97
CA LEU A 9 11.00 24.98 9.29
C LEU A 9 10.41 23.84 10.13
N ILE A 10 10.70 23.83 11.44
CA ILE A 10 10.17 22.83 12.38
C ILE A 10 8.63 22.94 12.48
N ILE A 11 8.11 24.17 12.60
CA ILE A 11 6.66 24.41 12.66
C ILE A 11 5.98 23.96 11.37
N ASP A 12 6.56 24.27 10.21
CA ASP A 12 5.97 23.91 8.91
C ASP A 12 6.04 22.40 8.66
N MET A 13 7.11 21.71 9.07
CA MET A 13 7.17 20.24 9.08
C MET A 13 6.12 19.64 10.02
N GLY A 14 5.99 20.16 11.25
CA GLY A 14 4.99 19.68 12.22
C GLY A 14 3.56 19.74 11.67
N LYS A 15 3.20 20.79 10.93
CA LYS A 15 1.87 20.91 10.29
C LYS A 15 1.60 19.79 9.29
N ILE A 16 2.60 19.31 8.55
CA ILE A 16 2.44 18.21 7.57
C ILE A 16 2.09 16.90 8.30
N TYR A 17 2.75 16.62 9.42
CA TYR A 17 2.53 15.40 10.19
C TYR A 17 1.22 15.42 10.99
N VAL A 18 0.73 16.60 11.39
CA VAL A 18 -0.55 16.75 12.11
C VAL A 18 -1.75 16.73 11.16
N LYS A 19 -1.62 17.32 9.96
CA LYS A 19 -2.74 17.49 9.01
C LYS A 19 -3.34 16.17 8.50
N ASN A 20 -2.59 15.07 8.55
CA ASN A 20 -3.04 13.76 8.04
C ASN A 20 -3.58 12.82 9.14
N GLN A 21 -3.55 13.20 10.42
CA GLN A 21 -4.07 12.36 11.50
C GLN A 21 -5.60 12.34 11.54
N GLU A 22 -6.26 13.41 11.10
CA GLU A 22 -7.73 13.51 11.09
C GLU A 22 -8.40 12.81 9.90
N THR A 23 -7.63 12.38 8.89
CA THR A 23 -8.16 11.77 7.66
C THR A 23 -7.79 10.31 7.52
N CYS A 24 -7.61 9.58 8.63
CA CYS A 24 -7.52 8.12 8.57
C CYS A 24 -8.86 7.56 8.06
N LYS A 25 -9.02 7.54 6.73
CA LYS A 25 -10.14 6.90 6.08
C LYS A 25 -9.90 5.41 6.21
N LEU A 26 -10.73 4.74 7.00
CA LEU A 26 -10.78 3.30 7.06
C LEU A 26 -11.06 2.79 5.65
N ALA A 27 -10.00 2.44 4.92
CA ALA A 27 -10.09 1.94 3.56
C ALA A 27 -10.62 0.51 3.63
N LYS A 28 -11.94 0.36 3.55
CA LYS A 28 -12.57 -0.95 3.49
C LYS A 28 -12.49 -1.46 2.05
N ALA A 29 -11.85 -2.60 1.85
CA ALA A 29 -11.90 -3.28 0.55
C ALA A 29 -13.37 -3.62 0.22
N LYS A 30 -13.74 -3.46 -1.06
CA LYS A 30 -15.04 -3.91 -1.54
C LYS A 30 -15.11 -5.44 -1.45
N PRO A 31 -16.28 -6.03 -1.12
CA PRO A 31 -16.43 -7.50 -1.06
C PRO A 31 -16.00 -8.20 -2.35
N GLU A 32 -16.25 -7.58 -3.51
CA GLU A 32 -15.85 -8.09 -4.82
C GLU A 32 -14.33 -8.16 -4.97
N THR A 33 -13.60 -7.17 -4.44
CA THR A 33 -12.13 -7.17 -4.41
C THR A 33 -11.60 -8.29 -3.54
N VAL A 34 -12.21 -8.50 -2.37
CA VAL A 34 -11.83 -9.62 -1.48
C VAL A 34 -12.10 -10.95 -2.17
N GLN A 35 -13.27 -11.11 -2.79
CA GLN A 35 -13.64 -12.33 -3.51
C GLN A 35 -12.73 -12.61 -4.70
N PHE A 36 -12.39 -11.57 -5.47
CA PHE A 36 -11.45 -11.67 -6.58
C PHE A 36 -10.09 -12.17 -6.10
N LEU A 37 -9.51 -11.55 -5.07
CA LEU A 37 -8.21 -11.93 -4.53
C LEU A 37 -8.20 -13.37 -3.99
N LEU A 38 -9.29 -13.79 -3.33
CA LEU A 38 -9.44 -15.17 -2.84
C LEU A 38 -9.56 -16.19 -3.98
N ASN A 39 -10.29 -15.87 -5.05
CA ASN A 39 -10.42 -16.77 -6.20
C ASN A 39 -9.11 -16.83 -6.98
N TYR A 40 -8.43 -15.68 -7.13
CA TYR A 40 -7.12 -15.59 -7.75
C TYR A 40 -6.09 -16.43 -6.99
N SER A 41 -5.99 -16.28 -5.67
CA SER A 41 -5.02 -17.06 -4.87
C SER A 41 -5.27 -18.57 -4.95
N LYS A 42 -6.53 -19.00 -4.98
CA LYS A 42 -6.89 -20.42 -5.14
C LYS A 42 -6.60 -20.99 -6.53
N SER A 43 -6.60 -20.15 -7.56
CA SER A 43 -6.31 -20.57 -8.94
C SER A 43 -4.81 -20.58 -9.26
N LEU A 44 -3.98 -20.02 -8.38
CA LEU A 44 -2.52 -20.10 -8.52
C LEU A 44 -2.06 -21.55 -8.41
N LYS A 45 -1.49 -22.06 -9.50
CA LYS A 45 -0.82 -23.35 -9.53
C LYS A 45 0.66 -23.14 -9.27
N ILE A 46 1.20 -23.84 -8.28
CA ILE A 46 2.63 -23.89 -8.04
C ILE A 46 3.25 -24.76 -9.12
N ILE A 47 3.96 -24.14 -10.06
CA ILE A 47 4.68 -24.85 -11.12
C ILE A 47 6.13 -24.96 -10.70
N LYS A 48 6.65 -26.19 -10.77
CA LYS A 48 8.07 -26.49 -10.54
C LYS A 48 8.70 -26.86 -11.87
N ALA A 49 9.65 -26.05 -12.33
CA ALA A 49 10.41 -26.32 -13.54
C ALA A 49 11.90 -26.12 -13.27
N LYS A 50 12.72 -27.13 -13.57
CA LYS A 50 14.19 -27.07 -13.47
C LYS A 50 14.71 -26.53 -12.12
N GLY A 51 14.07 -26.91 -11.00
CA GLY A 51 14.46 -26.47 -9.66
C GLY A 51 13.94 -25.09 -9.24
N ILE A 52 13.24 -24.36 -10.11
CA ILE A 52 12.62 -23.07 -9.83
C ILE A 52 11.12 -23.29 -9.58
N THR A 53 10.60 -22.68 -8.52
CA THR A 53 9.19 -22.73 -8.16
C THR A 53 8.56 -21.36 -8.36
N PHE A 54 7.49 -21.29 -9.14
CA PHE A 54 6.75 -20.04 -9.36
C PHE A 54 5.24 -20.29 -9.35
N GLU A 55 4.50 -19.27 -8.95
CA GLU A 55 3.04 -19.26 -8.96
C GLU A 55 2.56 -18.84 -10.34
N ASN A 56 1.73 -19.66 -10.98
CA ASN A 56 1.17 -19.37 -12.29
C ASN A 56 -0.36 -19.35 -12.25
N ASN A 57 -0.94 -18.30 -12.80
CA ASN A 57 -2.37 -18.20 -13.07
C ASN A 57 -2.60 -18.47 -14.57
N MET A 58 -2.59 -19.74 -15.00
CA MET A 58 -3.04 -20.08 -16.35
C MET A 58 -4.55 -20.14 -16.34
N ASN A 59 -5.17 -19.10 -16.88
CA ASN A 59 -6.58 -19.08 -17.29
C ASN A 59 -6.72 -19.64 -18.70
#